data_AF-E3M149-F1
#
_entry.id   AF-E3M149-F1
#
_cell.length_a   1.000
_cell.length_b   1.000
_cell.length_c   1.000
_cell.angle_alpha   90.00
_cell.angle_beta   90.00
_cell.angle_gamma   90.00
#
_symmetry.space_group_name_H-M   'P 1'
#
loop_
_entity.id
_entity.type
_entity.pdbx_description
1 polymer ?
#
loop_
_entity_poly.entity_id
_entity_poly.type
_entity_poly.pdbx_seq_one_letter_code
_entity_poly.pdbx_strand_id
1 'polypeptide(L)'
;MIIKLFDSSGNFSILWLPVYFYNESYNFSLYVSIFELLLYLCCFHIVNVNIYVILKVKLFHRNLYILAIPLFSLWYELIISKIITICYRLNVIKLDYAIGEHIVIWTDDPAKMLELKSLDGLELLIIAGFMQWHYMYSVVFGVLAIAAERAFASVLIENYESNTQLFIPALLTMTYQISAILVSLSVLFHKIKSTTSHIPWIVCCSISALVYLFVKKVNESFNRDIKNPNRKRIFTVSQQFQVKENLRALRLGTRLVIAVLASIALCGSGIAALTFEFIPTYYSHFIENFIFLNPYLVCFTAMFSVPQWEKQFKKMFLTYRIIKKRRRKPQLASVGTIDNTKKNLDVETNLYFKQLADSWI
;
A
#
# COMPACT_ATOMS: atom_id res chain seq x y z
N MET A 1 5.70 6.28 -21.31
CA MET A 1 6.12 7.33 -22.27
C MET A 1 7.59 7.70 -22.05
N ILE A 2 8.37 7.82 -23.13
CA ILE A 2 9.76 8.30 -23.09
C ILE A 2 9.84 9.60 -23.86
N ILE A 3 10.40 10.64 -23.26
CA ILE A 3 10.63 11.94 -23.91
C ILE A 3 12.11 12.08 -24.21
N LYS A 4 12.43 12.40 -25.46
CA LYS A 4 13.76 12.86 -25.89
C LYS A 4 13.73 14.38 -26.03
N LEU A 5 14.44 15.06 -25.14
CA LEU A 5 14.61 16.51 -25.17
C LEU A 5 15.92 16.84 -25.89
N PHE A 6 15.84 17.48 -27.05
CA PHE A 6 17.00 17.94 -27.79
C PHE A 6 17.45 19.32 -27.32
N ASP A 7 18.75 19.47 -27.08
CA ASP A 7 19.39 20.76 -26.87
C ASP A 7 19.77 21.40 -28.23
N SER A 8 19.94 22.72 -28.23
CA SER A 8 20.46 23.56 -29.31
C SER A 8 21.78 23.05 -29.92
N SER A 9 22.57 22.29 -29.15
CA SER A 9 23.84 21.68 -29.56
C SER A 9 23.70 20.33 -30.28
N GLY A 10 22.48 19.79 -30.41
CA GLY A 10 22.22 18.46 -31.00
C GLY A 10 22.36 17.29 -30.02
N ASN A 11 22.75 17.54 -28.77
CA ASN A 11 22.68 16.56 -27.69
C ASN A 11 21.24 16.34 -27.23
N PHE A 12 20.94 15.18 -26.63
CA PHE A 12 19.62 14.90 -26.08
C PHE A 12 19.66 14.40 -24.64
N SER A 13 18.64 14.75 -23.87
CA SER A 13 18.33 14.19 -22.56
C SER A 13 17.08 13.32 -22.64
N ILE A 14 17.02 12.25 -21.85
CA ILE A 14 15.88 11.34 -21.81
C ILE A 14 15.11 11.53 -20.49
N LEU A 15 13.78 11.65 -20.59
CA LEU A 15 12.87 11.54 -19.47
C LEU A 15 12.03 10.28 -19.61
N TRP A 16 11.89 9.53 -18.52
CA TRP A 16 11.12 8.29 -18.48
C TRP A 16 9.90 8.42 -17.55
N LEU A 17 8.73 8.51 -18.17
CA LEU A 17 7.45 8.68 -17.47
C LEU A 17 6.64 7.39 -17.55
N PRO A 18 6.15 6.85 -16.41
CA PRO A 18 5.36 5.62 -16.38
C PRO A 18 3.88 5.87 -16.75
N VAL A 19 3.63 6.85 -17.63
CA VAL A 19 2.30 7.24 -18.11
C VAL A 19 1.97 6.57 -19.44
N TYR A 20 0.68 6.28 -19.63
CA TYR A 20 0.15 5.61 -20.80
C TYR A 20 -0.79 6.51 -21.60
N PHE A 21 -0.61 6.52 -22.92
CA PHE A 21 -1.47 7.20 -23.87
C PHE A 21 -1.91 6.22 -24.96
N TYR A 22 -3.18 6.29 -25.36
CA TYR A 22 -3.81 5.34 -26.26
C TYR A 22 -4.28 6.05 -27.52
N ASN A 23 -4.20 5.38 -28.66
CA ASN A 23 -4.77 5.88 -29.90
C ASN A 23 -6.26 5.49 -29.99
N GLU A 24 -7.13 6.34 -29.44
CA GLU A 24 -8.57 6.06 -29.35
C GLU A 24 -9.43 7.29 -29.68
N SER A 25 -10.68 7.07 -30.08
CA SER A 25 -11.62 8.17 -30.32
C SER A 25 -11.91 8.95 -29.04
N TYR A 26 -12.10 10.27 -29.17
CA TYR A 26 -12.37 11.15 -28.03
C TYR A 26 -13.55 10.68 -27.16
N ASN A 27 -14.67 10.29 -27.79
CA ASN A 27 -15.86 9.83 -27.08
C ASN A 27 -15.57 8.58 -26.24
N PHE A 28 -14.81 7.63 -26.79
CA PHE A 28 -14.43 6.42 -26.07
C PHE A 28 -13.52 6.75 -24.87
N SER A 29 -12.50 7.58 -25.08
CA SER A 29 -11.61 8.03 -23.98
C SER A 29 -12.38 8.74 -22.87
N LEU A 30 -13.39 9.54 -23.22
CA LEU A 30 -14.26 10.23 -22.28
C LEU A 30 -15.07 9.23 -21.43
N TYR A 31 -15.74 8.26 -22.06
CA TYR A 31 -16.53 7.26 -21.34
C TYR A 31 -15.67 6.39 -20.41
N VAL A 32 -14.50 5.95 -20.88
CA VAL A 32 -13.54 5.19 -20.06
C VAL A 32 -13.08 6.03 -18.87
N SER A 33 -12.71 7.30 -19.10
CA SER A 33 -12.25 8.19 -18.03
C SER A 33 -13.34 8.44 -16.98
N ILE A 34 -14.60 8.60 -17.37
CA ILE A 34 -15.73 8.73 -16.43
C ILE A 34 -15.86 7.47 -15.58
N PHE A 35 -15.78 6.29 -16.20
CA PHE A 35 -15.86 5.02 -15.49
C PHE A 35 -14.68 4.81 -14.52
N GLU A 36 -13.45 5.11 -14.95
CA GLU A 36 -12.25 5.11 -14.11
C GLU A 36 -12.44 6.01 -12.87
N LEU A 37 -12.89 7.25 -13.07
CA LEU A 37 -13.13 8.21 -11.98
C LEU A 37 -14.16 7.68 -10.96
N LEU A 38 -15.23 7.03 -11.41
CA LEU A 38 -16.21 6.40 -10.51
C LEU A 38 -15.59 5.28 -9.66
N LEU A 39 -14.73 4.45 -10.27
CA LEU A 39 -14.01 3.40 -9.54
C LEU A 39 -13.02 3.99 -8.54
N TYR A 40 -12.33 5.07 -8.91
CA TYR A 40 -11.40 5.77 -8.02
C TYR A 40 -12.10 6.44 -6.84
N LEU A 41 -13.30 7.00 -7.02
CA LEU A 41 -14.12 7.50 -5.91
C LEU A 41 -14.49 6.38 -4.91
N CYS A 42 -14.77 5.18 -5.42
CA CYS A 42 -15.02 4.02 -4.57
C CYS A 42 -13.74 3.57 -3.82
N CYS A 43 -12.58 3.56 -4.49
CA CYS A 43 -11.29 3.32 -3.84
C CYS A 43 -10.99 4.36 -2.75
N PHE A 44 -11.24 5.64 -3.04
CA PHE A 44 -11.08 6.74 -2.09
C PHE A 44 -11.90 6.48 -0.82
N HIS A 45 -13.16 6.07 -0.97
CA HIS A 45 -13.98 5.70 0.18
C HIS A 45 -13.38 4.51 0.96
N ILE A 46 -12.94 3.45 0.27
CA ILE A 46 -12.36 2.25 0.89
C ILE A 46 -11.09 2.59 1.68
N VAL A 47 -10.17 3.37 1.10
CA VAL A 47 -8.92 3.78 1.75
C VAL A 47 -9.21 4.60 3.01
N ASN A 48 -10.12 5.56 2.94
CA ASN A 48 -10.52 6.36 4.10
C ASN A 48 -11.12 5.52 5.22
N VAL A 49 -12.03 4.60 4.88
CA VAL A 49 -12.63 3.67 5.85
C VAL A 49 -11.56 2.78 6.47
N ASN A 50 -10.62 2.29 5.66
CA ASN A 50 -9.51 1.46 6.11
C ASN A 50 -8.63 2.18 7.13
N ILE A 51 -8.15 3.39 6.80
CA ILE A 51 -7.34 4.23 7.70
C ILE A 51 -8.09 4.53 9.00
N TYR A 52 -9.38 4.88 8.91
CA TYR A 52 -10.20 5.12 10.10
C TYR A 52 -10.30 3.87 11.00
N VAL A 53 -10.51 2.68 10.43
CA VAL A 53 -10.61 1.44 11.21
C VAL A 53 -9.29 1.11 11.91
N ILE A 54 -8.15 1.29 11.21
CA ILE A 54 -6.81 1.09 11.79
C ILE A 54 -6.61 2.03 12.99
N LEU A 55 -6.91 3.32 12.81
CA LEU A 55 -6.78 4.34 13.86
C LEU A 55 -7.72 4.12 15.05
N LYS A 56 -8.89 3.53 14.83
CA LYS A 56 -9.90 3.30 15.86
C LYS A 56 -9.64 2.04 16.71
N VAL A 57 -9.22 0.94 16.08
CA VAL A 57 -9.10 -0.37 16.75
C VAL A 57 -7.72 -0.59 17.37
N LYS A 58 -6.70 0.19 16.97
CA LYS A 58 -5.33 0.22 17.56
C LYS A 58 -4.84 -1.13 18.07
N LEU A 59 -4.78 -2.10 17.17
CA LEU A 59 -4.49 -3.50 17.52
C LEU A 59 -2.99 -3.80 17.63
N PHE A 60 -2.18 -2.98 16.99
CA PHE A 60 -0.73 -3.12 16.89
C PHE A 60 -0.04 -1.97 17.61
N HIS A 61 1.21 -2.20 18.00
CA HIS A 61 2.05 -1.20 18.61
C HIS A 61 2.16 0.07 17.75
N ARG A 62 2.41 1.20 18.42
CA ARG A 62 2.39 2.53 17.81
C ARG A 62 3.31 2.70 16.61
N ASN A 63 4.50 2.13 16.68
CA ASN A 63 5.47 2.27 15.61
C ASN A 63 4.97 1.62 14.30
N LEU A 64 4.22 0.51 14.38
CA LEU A 64 3.71 -0.16 13.19
C LEU A 64 2.65 0.68 12.47
N TYR A 65 1.67 1.25 13.20
CA TYR A 65 0.65 2.05 12.53
C TYR A 65 1.18 3.40 12.03
N ILE A 66 2.21 3.98 12.68
CA ILE A 66 2.88 5.18 12.17
C ILE A 66 3.57 4.90 10.83
N LEU A 67 4.10 3.69 10.60
CA LEU A 67 4.64 3.30 9.31
C LEU A 67 3.56 2.90 8.30
N ALA A 68 2.52 2.17 8.75
CA ALA A 68 1.51 1.64 7.86
C ALA A 68 0.56 2.71 7.30
N ILE A 69 0.18 3.72 8.09
CA ILE A 69 -0.78 4.75 7.66
C ILE A 69 -0.27 5.53 6.45
N PRO A 70 0.96 6.09 6.45
CA PRO A 70 1.53 6.73 5.26
C PRO A 70 1.53 5.81 4.04
N LEU A 71 1.83 4.52 4.20
CA LEU A 71 1.83 3.57 3.08
C LEU A 71 0.45 3.39 2.44
N PHE A 72 -0.62 3.38 3.23
CA PHE A 72 -1.98 3.39 2.69
C PHE A 72 -2.33 4.75 2.06
N SER A 73 -1.86 5.85 2.65
CA SER A 73 -2.11 7.21 2.16
C SER A 73 -1.36 7.55 0.86
N LEU A 74 -0.27 6.84 0.52
CA LEU A 74 0.45 7.03 -0.75
C LEU A 74 -0.44 6.82 -1.99
N TRP A 75 -1.54 6.08 -1.86
CA TRP A 75 -2.51 5.96 -2.94
C TRP A 75 -3.12 7.31 -3.36
N TYR A 76 -3.21 8.29 -2.44
CA TYR A 76 -3.67 9.63 -2.80
C TYR A 76 -2.69 10.37 -3.74
N GLU A 77 -1.40 10.13 -3.57
CA GLU A 77 -0.38 10.66 -4.48
C GLU A 77 -0.53 10.03 -5.87
N LEU A 78 -0.70 8.71 -5.92
CA LEU A 78 -0.91 7.97 -7.16
C LEU A 78 -2.14 8.44 -7.93
N ILE A 79 -3.26 8.69 -7.24
CA ILE A 79 -4.49 9.10 -7.91
C ILE A 79 -4.44 10.54 -8.44
N ILE A 80 -3.75 11.45 -7.73
CA ILE A 80 -3.52 12.81 -8.24
C ILE A 80 -2.74 12.74 -9.55
N SER A 81 -1.70 11.92 -9.62
CA SER A 81 -0.96 11.69 -10.85
C SER A 81 -1.85 11.18 -11.98
N LYS A 82 -2.71 10.19 -11.71
CA LYS A 82 -3.64 9.64 -12.72
C LYS A 82 -4.61 10.69 -13.23
N ILE A 83 -5.16 11.54 -12.35
CA ILE A 83 -6.06 12.62 -12.74
C ILE A 83 -5.34 13.60 -13.68
N ILE A 84 -4.09 13.96 -13.39
CA ILE A 84 -3.28 14.79 -14.29
C ILE A 84 -3.12 14.10 -15.65
N THR A 85 -2.76 12.82 -15.70
CA THR A 85 -2.64 12.06 -16.95
C THR A 85 -3.95 12.04 -17.74
N ILE A 86 -5.10 11.87 -17.08
CA ILE A 86 -6.43 11.93 -17.71
C ILE A 86 -6.69 13.32 -18.31
N CYS A 87 -6.33 14.40 -17.63
CA CYS A 87 -6.49 15.77 -18.15
C CYS A 87 -5.71 16.01 -19.44
N TYR A 88 -4.49 15.47 -19.54
CA TYR A 88 -3.71 15.50 -20.79
C TYR A 88 -4.33 14.61 -21.87
N ARG A 89 -4.75 13.39 -21.52
CA ARG A 89 -5.37 12.44 -22.46
C ARG A 89 -6.65 12.98 -23.09
N LEU A 90 -7.46 13.68 -22.31
CA LEU A 90 -8.72 14.29 -22.77
C LEU A 90 -8.53 15.68 -23.39
N ASN A 91 -7.30 16.15 -23.59
CA ASN A 91 -6.98 17.49 -24.10
C ASN A 91 -7.66 18.63 -23.31
N VAL A 92 -7.90 18.43 -22.00
CA VAL A 92 -8.38 19.49 -21.09
C VAL A 92 -7.24 20.49 -20.87
N ILE A 93 -6.03 19.98 -20.70
CA ILE A 93 -4.79 20.75 -20.80
C ILE A 93 -4.35 20.64 -22.26
N LYS A 94 -4.37 21.77 -22.97
CA LYS A 94 -4.01 21.82 -24.40
C LYS A 94 -2.50 21.92 -24.56
N LEU A 95 -1.98 21.16 -25.51
CA LEU A 95 -0.60 21.24 -25.98
C LEU A 95 -0.61 21.67 -27.45
N ASP A 96 0.44 22.37 -27.87
CA ASP A 96 0.60 22.82 -29.25
C ASP A 96 1.00 21.69 -30.22
N TYR A 97 1.22 20.48 -29.69
CA TYR A 97 1.60 19.28 -30.43
C TYR A 97 0.85 18.05 -29.90
N ALA A 98 0.77 17.02 -30.74
CA ALA A 98 0.15 15.75 -30.36
C ALA A 98 1.15 14.88 -29.60
N ILE A 99 0.76 14.40 -28.41
CA ILE A 99 1.57 13.45 -27.60
C ILE A 99 1.73 12.11 -28.34
N GLY A 100 0.68 11.69 -29.07
CA GLY A 100 0.65 10.39 -29.74
C GLY A 100 0.39 9.21 -28.79
N GLU A 101 0.59 8.00 -29.30
CA GLU A 101 0.35 6.74 -28.58
C GLU A 101 1.59 6.28 -27.83
N HIS A 102 1.43 5.95 -26.54
CA HIS A 102 2.49 5.49 -25.65
C HIS A 102 1.96 4.39 -24.73
N ILE A 103 1.90 3.15 -25.23
CA ILE A 103 1.38 1.99 -24.47
C ILE A 103 2.50 1.23 -23.75
N VAL A 104 3.74 1.34 -24.23
CA VAL A 104 4.87 0.56 -23.70
C VAL A 104 5.53 1.30 -22.54
N ILE A 105 5.87 0.55 -21.49
CA ILE A 105 6.59 1.07 -20.31
C ILE A 105 7.98 1.59 -20.70
N TRP A 106 8.72 0.83 -21.51
CA TRP A 106 10.04 1.19 -22.04
C TRP A 106 10.20 0.73 -23.49
N THR A 107 10.88 1.51 -24.32
CA THR A 107 11.24 1.15 -25.69
C THR A 107 12.57 1.79 -26.06
N ASP A 108 13.43 1.06 -26.79
CA ASP A 108 14.68 1.61 -27.34
C ASP A 108 14.47 2.19 -28.75
N ASP A 109 13.29 2.01 -29.33
CA ASP A 109 12.95 2.48 -30.68
C ASP A 109 12.71 4.00 -30.67
N PRO A 110 13.55 4.81 -31.35
CA PRO A 110 13.38 6.25 -31.43
C PRO A 110 12.02 6.67 -32.00
N ALA A 111 11.43 5.90 -32.92
CA ALA A 111 10.16 6.24 -33.55
C ALA A 111 8.97 6.19 -32.57
N LYS A 112 9.12 5.50 -31.44
CA LYS A 112 8.12 5.39 -30.37
C LYS A 112 8.37 6.35 -29.21
N MET A 113 9.38 7.21 -29.31
CA MET A 113 9.70 8.22 -28.31
C MET A 113 9.10 9.57 -28.71
N LEU A 114 8.70 10.36 -27.70
CA LEU A 114 8.24 11.73 -27.92
C LEU A 114 9.45 12.64 -28.06
N GLU A 115 9.72 13.14 -29.26
CA GLU A 115 10.84 14.04 -29.54
C GLU A 115 10.42 15.50 -29.40
N LEU A 116 11.09 16.24 -28.52
CA LEU A 116 10.76 17.63 -28.20
C LEU A 116 11.99 18.53 -28.14
N LYS A 117 11.79 19.81 -28.43
CA LYS A 117 12.80 20.88 -28.26
C LYS A 117 12.62 21.68 -26.97
N SER A 118 11.42 21.67 -26.40
CA SER A 118 11.07 22.33 -25.13
C SER A 118 10.11 21.45 -24.32
N LEU A 119 10.11 21.62 -23.00
CA LEU A 119 9.20 20.96 -22.07
C LEU A 119 7.98 21.82 -21.70
N ASP A 120 7.83 22.99 -22.32
CA ASP A 120 6.74 23.92 -22.02
C ASP A 120 5.38 23.23 -22.14
N GLY A 121 4.59 23.31 -21.07
CA GLY A 121 3.26 22.70 -20.98
C GLY A 121 3.25 21.23 -20.54
N LEU A 122 4.39 20.56 -20.38
CA LEU A 122 4.50 19.19 -19.86
C LEU A 122 4.88 19.09 -18.39
N GLU A 123 5.08 20.20 -17.71
CA GLU A 123 5.61 20.23 -16.33
C GLU A 123 4.71 19.43 -15.38
N LEU A 124 3.39 19.57 -15.50
CA LEU A 124 2.43 18.81 -14.72
C LEU A 124 2.48 17.30 -15.04
N LEU A 125 2.69 16.94 -16.31
CA LEU A 125 2.82 15.53 -16.71
C LEU A 125 4.13 14.92 -16.18
N ILE A 126 5.21 15.70 -16.11
CA ILE A 126 6.48 15.29 -15.50
C ILE A 126 6.30 15.06 -14.00
N ILE A 127 5.62 15.97 -13.30
CA ILE A 127 5.26 15.81 -11.88
C ILE A 127 4.40 14.56 -11.69
N ALA A 128 3.41 14.33 -12.55
CA ALA A 128 2.59 13.12 -12.50
C ALA A 128 3.44 11.85 -12.66
N GLY A 129 4.36 11.82 -13.62
CA GLY A 129 5.25 10.67 -13.79
C GLY A 129 6.19 10.46 -12.60
N PHE A 130 6.71 11.53 -11.99
CA PHE A 130 7.47 11.45 -10.75
C PHE A 130 6.65 10.83 -9.61
N MET A 131 5.42 11.31 -9.39
CA MET A 131 4.52 10.81 -8.34
C MET A 131 4.20 9.31 -8.50
N GLN A 132 4.07 8.83 -9.74
CA GLN A 132 3.89 7.39 -10.01
C GLN A 132 5.15 6.58 -9.67
N TRP A 133 6.33 7.03 -10.08
CA TRP A 133 7.58 6.37 -9.69
C TRP A 133 7.78 6.38 -8.18
N HIS A 134 7.54 7.53 -7.56
CA HIS A 134 7.65 7.72 -6.12
C HIS A 134 6.73 6.76 -5.37
N TYR A 135 5.47 6.62 -5.81
CA TYR A 135 4.56 5.63 -5.27
C TYR A 135 5.11 4.20 -5.38
N MET A 136 5.55 3.78 -6.58
CA MET A 136 6.04 2.41 -6.81
C MET A 136 7.22 2.08 -5.90
N TYR A 137 8.23 2.95 -5.84
CA TYR A 137 9.41 2.73 -4.99
C TYR A 137 9.12 2.91 -3.51
N SER A 138 8.20 3.79 -3.11
CA SER A 138 7.78 3.94 -1.72
C SER A 138 7.10 2.69 -1.18
N VAL A 139 6.31 1.99 -1.98
CA VAL A 139 5.74 0.69 -1.58
C VAL A 139 6.86 -0.34 -1.34
N VAL A 140 7.86 -0.39 -2.23
CA VAL A 140 8.99 -1.33 -2.11
C VAL A 140 9.81 -1.08 -0.84
N PHE A 141 10.29 0.14 -0.66
CA PHE A 141 11.10 0.48 0.52
C PHE A 141 10.25 0.50 1.81
N GLY A 142 8.97 0.85 1.74
CA GLY A 142 8.05 0.85 2.86
C GLY A 142 7.76 -0.54 3.41
N VAL A 143 7.61 -1.56 2.54
CA VAL A 143 7.49 -2.96 2.99
C VAL A 143 8.75 -3.41 3.73
N LEU A 144 9.93 -3.04 3.23
CA LEU A 144 11.19 -3.32 3.91
C LEU A 144 11.27 -2.60 5.27
N ALA A 145 10.81 -1.34 5.36
CA ALA A 145 10.75 -0.60 6.61
C ALA A 145 9.82 -1.27 7.63
N ILE A 146 8.65 -1.77 7.22
CA ILE A 146 7.77 -2.56 8.09
C ILE A 146 8.46 -3.86 8.54
N ALA A 147 9.14 -4.57 7.64
CA ALA A 147 9.85 -5.79 7.98
C ALA A 147 10.96 -5.52 9.01
N ALA A 148 11.75 -4.46 8.81
CA ALA A 148 12.79 -4.02 9.74
C ALA A 148 12.19 -3.63 11.10
N GLU A 149 11.06 -2.92 11.11
CA GLU A 149 10.36 -2.56 12.35
C GLU A 149 9.91 -3.80 13.13
N ARG A 150 9.36 -4.83 12.46
CA ARG A 150 9.03 -6.12 13.08
C ARG A 150 10.27 -6.87 13.57
N ALA A 151 11.41 -6.73 12.91
CA ALA A 151 12.69 -7.27 13.39
C ALA A 151 13.15 -6.58 14.68
N PHE A 152 13.11 -5.25 14.73
CA PHE A 152 13.42 -4.49 15.96
C PHE A 152 12.49 -4.87 17.10
N ALA A 153 11.18 -4.99 16.85
CA ALA A 153 10.23 -5.45 17.86
C ALA A 153 10.57 -6.88 18.36
N SER A 154 11.12 -7.74 17.52
CA SER A 154 11.45 -9.12 17.91
C SER A 154 12.76 -9.22 18.68
N VAL A 155 13.77 -8.43 18.32
CA VAL A 155 15.09 -8.40 18.97
C VAL A 155 15.01 -7.66 20.31
N LEU A 156 14.30 -6.52 20.35
CA LEU A 156 14.18 -5.66 21.52
C LEU A 156 12.98 -6.05 22.40
N ILE A 157 12.59 -7.32 22.43
CA ILE A 157 11.40 -7.82 23.15
C ILE A 157 11.33 -7.38 24.63
N GLU A 158 12.46 -7.10 25.26
CA GLU A 158 12.51 -6.68 26.67
C GLU A 158 12.14 -5.22 26.88
N ASN A 159 12.55 -4.33 25.96
CA ASN A 159 12.48 -2.87 26.13
C ASN A 159 11.62 -2.16 25.09
N TYR A 160 11.07 -2.89 24.11
CA TYR A 160 10.37 -2.28 22.99
C TYR A 160 9.02 -1.65 23.41
N GLU A 161 8.24 -2.33 24.26
CA GLU A 161 6.95 -1.82 24.74
C GLU A 161 7.10 -0.67 25.75
N SER A 162 8.20 -0.64 26.52
CA SER A 162 8.49 0.47 27.43
C SER A 162 9.01 1.71 26.71
N ASN A 163 9.49 1.55 25.46
CA ASN A 163 10.00 2.65 24.68
C ASN A 163 8.87 3.43 23.98
N THR A 164 8.47 4.54 24.60
CA THR A 164 7.51 5.49 24.03
C THR A 164 8.16 6.51 23.10
N GLN A 165 9.42 6.36 22.70
CA GLN A 165 10.05 7.27 21.76
C GLN A 165 9.68 6.93 20.32
N LEU A 166 9.42 7.96 19.52
CA LEU A 166 9.05 7.83 18.10
C LEU A 166 10.26 7.69 17.18
N PHE A 167 11.45 7.44 17.73
CA PHE A 167 12.70 7.42 16.98
C PHE A 167 12.73 6.31 15.92
N ILE A 168 12.34 5.08 16.27
CA ILE A 168 12.33 3.93 15.35
C ILE A 168 11.44 4.19 14.12
N PRO A 169 10.14 4.52 14.26
CA PRO A 169 9.29 4.73 13.09
C PRO A 169 9.68 6.01 12.32
N ALA A 170 10.16 7.06 12.99
CA ALA A 170 10.60 8.29 12.32
C ALA A 170 11.84 8.04 11.44
N LEU A 171 12.86 7.38 11.99
CA LEU A 171 14.08 7.04 11.26
C LEU A 171 13.77 6.13 10.07
N LEU A 172 12.97 5.09 10.27
CA LEU A 172 12.55 4.21 9.19
C LEU A 172 11.76 4.94 8.11
N THR A 173 10.86 5.85 8.50
CA THR A 173 10.07 6.66 7.56
C THR A 173 10.96 7.56 6.71
N MET A 174 11.87 8.29 7.35
CA MET A 174 12.80 9.17 6.67
C MET A 174 13.68 8.40 5.69
N THR A 175 14.25 7.27 6.11
CA THR A 175 15.13 6.45 5.26
C THR A 175 14.39 5.92 4.03
N TYR A 176 13.18 5.37 4.19
CA TYR A 176 12.48 4.79 3.04
C TYR A 176 11.98 5.87 2.07
N GLN A 177 11.52 7.02 2.56
CA GLN A 177 11.04 8.13 1.74
C GLN A 177 12.19 8.79 0.96
N ILE A 178 13.32 9.08 1.60
CA ILE A 178 14.51 9.61 0.92
C ILE A 178 14.99 8.63 -0.15
N SER A 179 15.04 7.33 0.16
CA SER A 179 15.43 6.30 -0.80
C SER A 179 14.47 6.25 -2.00
N ALA A 180 13.16 6.32 -1.74
CA ALA A 180 12.14 6.33 -2.80
C ALA A 180 12.28 7.55 -3.71
N ILE A 181 12.45 8.75 -3.14
CA ILE A 181 12.64 9.99 -3.90
C ILE A 181 13.89 9.91 -4.77
N LEU A 182 15.03 9.50 -4.20
CA LEU A 182 16.30 9.44 -4.94
C LEU A 182 16.24 8.46 -6.12
N VAL A 183 15.68 7.27 -5.91
CA VAL A 183 15.54 6.29 -6.99
C VAL A 183 14.54 6.77 -8.04
N SER A 184 13.42 7.36 -7.61
CA SER A 184 12.39 7.87 -8.55
C SER A 184 12.91 8.99 -9.44
N LEU A 185 13.69 9.93 -8.89
CA LEU A 185 14.35 10.97 -9.68
C LEU A 185 15.40 10.39 -10.63
N SER A 186 16.18 9.42 -10.15
CA SER A 186 17.21 8.76 -10.96
C SER A 186 16.61 8.01 -12.15
N VAL A 187 15.44 7.41 -11.96
CA VAL A 187 14.67 6.71 -12.99
C VAL A 187 14.01 7.71 -13.95
N LEU A 188 13.36 8.75 -13.42
CA LEU A 188 12.71 9.81 -14.19
C LEU A 188 13.68 10.49 -15.17
N PHE A 189 14.88 10.86 -14.72
CA PHE A 189 15.90 11.50 -15.55
C PHE A 189 16.81 10.50 -16.28
N HIS A 190 16.39 9.23 -16.36
CA HIS A 190 17.10 8.14 -17.04
C HIS A 190 18.60 8.05 -16.66
N LYS A 191 18.95 8.39 -15.41
CA LYS A 191 20.31 8.20 -14.88
C LYS A 191 20.60 6.72 -14.62
N ILE A 192 19.55 5.93 -14.44
CA ILE A 192 19.59 4.48 -14.27
C ILE A 192 18.93 3.84 -15.49
N LYS A 193 19.61 2.87 -16.11
CA LYS A 193 19.07 2.10 -17.24
C LYS A 193 17.83 1.30 -16.81
N SER A 194 16.95 1.00 -17.76
CA SER A 194 15.72 0.22 -17.50
C SER A 194 16.01 -1.08 -16.75
N THR A 195 17.04 -1.84 -17.12
CA THR A 195 17.40 -3.11 -16.44
C THR A 195 17.83 -2.89 -14.98
N THR A 196 18.64 -1.86 -14.73
CA THR A 196 19.14 -1.52 -13.40
C THR A 196 18.03 -0.98 -12.48
N SER A 197 16.96 -0.40 -13.04
CA SER A 197 15.81 0.10 -12.29
C SER A 197 15.06 -0.99 -11.49
N HIS A 198 15.22 -2.26 -11.86
CA HIS A 198 14.64 -3.42 -11.17
C HIS A 198 15.43 -3.90 -9.95
N ILE A 199 16.71 -3.51 -9.83
CA ILE A 199 17.59 -3.95 -8.72
C ILE A 199 17.03 -3.58 -7.34
N PRO A 200 16.56 -2.34 -7.08
CA PRO A 200 16.01 -1.98 -5.78
C PRO A 200 14.87 -2.90 -5.35
N TRP A 201 14.01 -3.29 -6.29
CA TRP A 201 12.91 -4.22 -6.03
C TRP A 201 13.40 -5.62 -5.66
N ILE A 202 14.31 -6.20 -6.45
CA ILE A 202 14.88 -7.53 -6.21
C ILE A 202 15.57 -7.59 -4.83
N VAL A 203 16.39 -6.59 -4.53
CA VAL A 203 17.16 -6.52 -3.27
C VAL A 203 16.21 -6.35 -2.08
N CYS A 204 15.27 -5.39 -2.14
CA CYS A 204 14.35 -5.14 -1.03
C CYS A 204 13.42 -6.33 -0.77
N CYS A 205 12.91 -6.98 -1.82
CA CYS A 205 12.08 -8.18 -1.67
C CYS A 205 12.86 -9.34 -1.05
N SER A 206 14.12 -9.56 -1.48
CA SER A 206 14.99 -10.61 -0.94
C SER A 206 15.29 -10.37 0.54
N ILE A 207 15.69 -9.15 0.90
CA ILE A 207 15.96 -8.79 2.30
C ILE A 207 14.68 -8.91 3.14
N SER A 208 13.54 -8.41 2.65
CA SER A 208 12.25 -8.50 3.36
C SER A 208 11.84 -9.95 3.62
N ALA A 209 12.09 -10.86 2.66
CA ALA A 209 11.82 -12.28 2.83
C ALA A 209 12.73 -12.91 3.91
N LEU A 210 14.03 -12.60 3.91
CA LEU A 210 14.96 -13.06 4.94
C LEU A 210 14.57 -12.55 6.33
N VAL A 211 14.24 -11.26 6.44
CA VAL A 211 13.75 -10.64 7.68
C VAL A 211 12.45 -11.29 8.14
N TYR A 212 11.51 -11.55 7.24
CA TYR A 212 10.27 -12.26 7.55
C TYR A 212 10.53 -13.65 8.14
N LEU A 213 11.42 -14.44 7.52
CA LEU A 213 11.79 -15.77 8.02
C LEU A 213 12.46 -15.71 9.39
N PHE A 214 13.35 -14.73 9.59
CA PHE A 214 13.98 -14.47 10.88
C PHE A 214 12.94 -14.13 11.96
N VAL A 215 12.07 -13.13 11.72
CA VAL A 215 11.02 -12.70 12.66
C VAL A 215 10.08 -13.87 12.97
N LYS A 216 9.70 -14.66 11.97
CA LYS A 216 8.87 -15.86 12.16
C LYS A 216 9.56 -16.87 13.08
N LYS A 217 10.81 -17.25 12.77
CA LYS A 217 11.57 -18.23 13.56
C LYS A 217 11.73 -17.80 15.02
N VAL A 218 12.07 -16.54 15.26
CA VAL A 218 12.28 -16.00 16.61
C VAL A 218 10.97 -15.98 17.41
N ASN A 219 9.89 -15.40 16.85
CA ASN A 219 8.62 -15.28 17.57
C ASN A 219 7.91 -16.63 17.76
N GLU A 220 8.05 -17.57 16.82
CA GLU A 220 7.55 -18.94 17.02
C GLU A 220 8.34 -19.65 18.13
N SER A 221 9.65 -19.44 18.22
CA SER A 221 10.45 -19.98 19.33
C SER A 221 10.00 -19.42 20.68
N PHE A 222 9.87 -18.10 20.80
CA PHE A 222 9.36 -17.48 22.03
C PHE A 222 7.95 -17.98 22.38
N ASN A 223 7.07 -18.14 21.40
CA ASN A 223 5.72 -18.65 21.63
C ASN A 223 5.73 -20.12 22.11
N ARG A 224 6.67 -20.95 21.66
CA ARG A 224 6.87 -22.32 22.20
C ARG A 224 7.37 -22.27 23.64
N ASP A 225 8.35 -21.42 23.93
CA ASP A 225 8.92 -21.28 25.27
C ASP A 225 7.88 -20.75 26.28
N ILE A 226 7.03 -19.81 25.87
CA ILE A 226 5.94 -19.27 26.70
C ILE A 226 4.94 -20.36 27.07
N LYS A 227 4.63 -21.28 26.15
CA LYS A 227 3.68 -22.38 26.35
C LYS A 227 4.27 -23.60 27.06
N ASN A 228 5.60 -23.70 27.14
CA ASN A 228 6.26 -24.83 27.78
C ASN A 228 6.09 -24.75 29.31
N PRO A 229 5.51 -25.76 29.97
CA PRO A 229 5.41 -25.80 31.43
C PRO A 229 6.78 -25.77 32.12
N ASN A 230 7.79 -26.37 31.48
CA ASN A 230 9.16 -26.49 32.00
C ASN A 230 10.08 -25.38 31.48
N ARG A 231 9.53 -24.17 31.25
CA ARG A 231 10.30 -23.04 30.68
C ARG A 231 11.38 -22.58 31.66
N LYS A 232 12.58 -22.33 31.12
CA LYS A 232 13.70 -21.74 31.88
C LYS A 232 13.61 -20.22 32.01
N ARG A 233 13.01 -19.55 31.01
CA ARG A 233 12.86 -18.09 30.97
C ARG A 233 11.45 -17.70 31.43
N ILE A 234 11.37 -16.74 32.33
CA ILE A 234 10.10 -16.12 32.75
C ILE A 234 9.79 -14.98 31.79
N PHE A 235 8.61 -15.03 31.17
CA PHE A 235 8.14 -13.98 30.26
C PHE A 235 7.09 -13.12 30.95
N THR A 236 7.27 -11.80 30.91
CA THR A 236 6.29 -10.83 31.40
C THR A 236 5.02 -10.82 30.53
N VAL A 237 3.93 -10.26 31.05
CA VAL A 237 2.67 -10.14 30.30
C VAL A 237 2.85 -9.30 29.03
N SER A 238 3.63 -8.21 29.11
CA SER A 238 3.94 -7.36 27.96
C SER A 238 4.69 -8.11 26.86
N GLN A 239 5.71 -8.89 27.22
CA GLN A 239 6.46 -9.73 26.27
C GLN A 239 5.56 -10.76 25.58
N GLN A 240 4.65 -11.40 26.33
CA GLN A 240 3.71 -12.35 25.76
C GLN A 240 2.72 -11.69 24.79
N PHE A 241 2.26 -10.47 25.10
CA PHE A 241 1.42 -9.68 24.21
C PHE A 241 2.16 -9.34 22.92
N GLN A 242 3.40 -8.88 23.01
CA GLN A 242 4.24 -8.49 21.89
C GLN A 242 4.51 -9.66 20.94
N VAL A 243 4.82 -10.86 21.46
CA VAL A 243 5.00 -12.07 20.63
C VAL A 243 3.71 -12.41 19.89
N LYS A 244 2.56 -12.35 20.57
CA LYS A 244 1.24 -12.60 19.93
C LYS A 244 0.92 -11.54 18.88
N GLU A 245 1.27 -10.29 19.12
CA GLU A 245 1.13 -9.20 18.16
C GLU A 245 1.99 -9.43 16.92
N ASN A 246 3.28 -9.73 17.09
CA ASN A 246 4.20 -9.99 15.98
C ASN A 246 3.74 -11.17 15.12
N LEU A 247 3.29 -12.27 15.74
CA LEU A 247 2.71 -13.41 15.00
C LEU A 247 1.41 -13.05 14.29
N ARG A 248 0.62 -12.10 14.81
CA ARG A 248 -0.55 -11.56 14.11
C ARG A 248 -0.14 -10.68 12.93
N ALA A 249 0.86 -9.82 13.11
CA ALA A 249 1.40 -8.95 12.07
C ALA A 249 1.98 -9.77 10.91
N LEU A 250 2.72 -10.84 11.22
CA LEU A 250 3.22 -11.79 10.22
C LEU A 250 2.09 -12.41 9.41
N ARG A 251 1.04 -12.93 10.06
CA ARG A 251 -0.12 -13.53 9.36
C ARG A 251 -0.84 -12.53 8.45
N LEU A 252 -1.00 -11.29 8.91
CA LEU A 252 -1.55 -10.20 8.10
C LEU A 252 -0.64 -9.93 6.89
N GLY A 253 0.67 -9.78 7.12
CA GLY A 253 1.67 -9.57 6.09
C GLY A 253 1.70 -10.67 5.04
N THR A 254 1.68 -11.95 5.43
CA THR A 254 1.63 -13.08 4.49
C THR A 254 0.43 -13.02 3.57
N ARG A 255 -0.77 -12.71 4.11
CA ARG A 255 -1.99 -12.61 3.30
C ARG A 255 -1.92 -11.45 2.32
N LEU A 256 -1.39 -10.30 2.76
CA LEU A 256 -1.17 -9.15 1.89
C LEU A 256 -0.17 -9.44 0.78
N VAL A 257 0.97 -10.07 1.10
CA VAL A 257 1.99 -10.45 0.12
C VAL A 257 1.42 -11.42 -0.92
N ILE A 258 0.67 -12.45 -0.50
CA ILE A 258 0.03 -13.38 -1.44
C ILE A 258 -0.94 -12.64 -2.36
N ALA A 259 -1.76 -11.75 -1.81
CA ALA A 259 -2.72 -10.98 -2.61
C ALA A 259 -2.00 -10.08 -3.63
N VAL A 260 -0.93 -9.38 -3.21
CA VAL A 260 -0.15 -8.52 -4.10
C VAL A 260 0.57 -9.34 -5.18
N LEU A 261 1.20 -10.46 -4.83
CA LEU A 261 1.85 -11.34 -5.81
C LEU A 261 0.86 -11.91 -6.82
N ALA A 262 -0.35 -12.29 -6.36
CA ALA A 262 -1.41 -12.72 -7.27
C ALA A 262 -1.83 -11.59 -8.23
N SER A 263 -1.91 -10.35 -7.75
CA SER A 263 -2.20 -9.20 -8.61
C SER A 263 -1.08 -8.91 -9.62
N ILE A 264 0.18 -8.98 -9.20
CA ILE A 264 1.34 -8.79 -10.09
C ILE A 264 1.37 -9.88 -11.16
N ALA A 265 1.10 -11.13 -10.80
CA ALA A 265 1.02 -12.24 -11.76
C ALA A 265 -0.11 -12.03 -12.78
N LEU A 266 -1.28 -11.54 -12.33
CA LEU A 266 -2.40 -11.22 -13.21
C LEU A 266 -2.09 -10.04 -14.15
N CYS A 267 -1.47 -8.97 -13.64
CA CYS A 267 -1.02 -7.85 -14.47
C CYS A 267 0.05 -8.28 -15.47
N GLY A 268 1.05 -9.03 -15.02
CA GLY A 268 2.16 -9.50 -15.84
C GLY A 268 1.69 -10.42 -16.96
N SER A 269 0.76 -11.33 -16.66
CA SER A 269 0.13 -12.16 -17.70
C SER A 269 -0.72 -11.34 -18.68
N GLY A 270 -1.42 -10.31 -18.21
CA GLY A 270 -2.12 -9.35 -19.08
C GLY A 270 -1.19 -8.60 -20.03
N ILE A 271 -0.06 -8.07 -19.52
CA ILE A 271 0.97 -7.39 -20.33
C ILE A 271 1.58 -8.35 -21.34
N ALA A 272 1.88 -9.60 -20.95
CA ALA A 272 2.38 -10.61 -21.87
C ALA A 272 1.37 -10.91 -22.97
N ALA A 273 0.08 -11.04 -22.62
CA ALA A 273 -0.99 -11.29 -23.59
C ALA A 273 -1.18 -10.14 -24.59
N LEU A 274 -1.01 -8.88 -24.16
CA LEU A 274 -0.97 -7.73 -25.06
C LEU A 274 0.25 -7.77 -25.98
N THR A 275 1.43 -8.06 -25.43
CA THR A 275 2.70 -8.09 -26.19
C THR A 275 2.68 -9.17 -27.28
N PHE A 276 2.08 -10.32 -27.02
CA PHE A 276 1.91 -11.41 -28.00
C PHE A 276 0.65 -11.26 -28.86
N GLU A 277 -0.03 -10.11 -28.80
CA GLU A 277 -1.25 -9.80 -29.58
C GLU A 277 -2.41 -10.80 -29.38
N PHE A 278 -2.40 -11.57 -28.28
CA PHE A 278 -3.50 -12.47 -27.92
C PHE A 278 -4.78 -11.70 -27.55
N ILE A 279 -4.62 -10.44 -27.15
CA ILE A 279 -5.68 -9.59 -26.64
C ILE A 279 -5.57 -8.20 -27.31
N PRO A 280 -6.69 -7.60 -27.75
CA PRO A 280 -6.68 -6.25 -28.34
C PRO A 280 -6.14 -5.15 -27.40
N THR A 281 -5.59 -4.09 -28.00
CA THR A 281 -4.98 -2.95 -27.29
C THR A 281 -5.93 -2.19 -26.37
N TYR A 282 -7.25 -2.23 -26.58
CA TYR A 282 -8.22 -1.59 -25.68
C TYR A 282 -8.21 -2.18 -24.26
N TYR A 283 -7.72 -3.40 -24.06
CA TYR A 283 -7.55 -3.99 -22.73
C TYR A 283 -6.40 -3.39 -21.93
N SER A 284 -5.56 -2.55 -22.55
CA SER A 284 -4.47 -1.85 -21.88
C SER A 284 -4.95 -0.94 -20.75
N HIS A 285 -6.14 -0.34 -20.89
CA HIS A 285 -6.77 0.44 -19.81
C HIS A 285 -7.00 -0.43 -18.57
N PHE A 286 -7.50 -1.66 -18.73
CA PHE A 286 -7.74 -2.56 -17.58
C PHE A 286 -6.43 -2.93 -16.88
N ILE A 287 -5.39 -3.26 -17.65
CA ILE A 287 -4.07 -3.65 -17.15
C ILE A 287 -3.40 -2.50 -16.41
N GLU A 288 -3.45 -1.28 -16.96
CA GLU A 288 -2.97 -0.07 -16.28
C GLU A 288 -3.74 0.16 -14.98
N ASN A 289 -5.07 0.07 -15.02
CA ASN A 289 -5.94 0.31 -13.87
C ASN A 289 -5.73 -0.65 -12.70
N PHE A 290 -5.14 -1.83 -12.90
CA PHE A 290 -4.80 -2.70 -11.76
C PHE A 290 -3.89 -2.03 -10.73
N ILE A 291 -2.97 -1.17 -11.18
CA ILE A 291 -2.08 -0.42 -10.27
C ILE A 291 -2.88 0.60 -9.47
N PHE A 292 -3.77 1.34 -10.13
CA PHE A 292 -4.58 2.40 -9.52
C PHE A 292 -5.73 1.87 -8.66
N LEU A 293 -6.26 0.70 -8.98
CA LEU A 293 -7.35 0.03 -8.28
C LEU A 293 -6.85 -0.96 -7.21
N ASN A 294 -5.54 -0.97 -6.94
CA ASN A 294 -4.95 -1.82 -5.92
C ASN A 294 -5.55 -1.70 -4.50
N PRO A 295 -6.19 -0.59 -4.07
CA PRO A 295 -6.76 -0.54 -2.72
C PRO A 295 -7.91 -1.52 -2.55
N TYR A 296 -8.64 -1.89 -3.60
CA TYR A 296 -9.64 -2.94 -3.49
C TYR A 296 -9.02 -4.21 -2.92
N LEU A 297 -7.94 -4.68 -3.54
CA LEU A 297 -7.29 -5.91 -3.13
C LEU A 297 -6.58 -5.74 -1.77
N VAL A 298 -5.76 -4.70 -1.61
CA VAL A 298 -4.92 -4.52 -0.41
C VAL A 298 -5.78 -4.18 0.81
N CYS A 299 -6.70 -3.21 0.71
CA CYS A 299 -7.51 -2.79 1.83
C CYS A 299 -8.54 -3.84 2.24
N PHE A 300 -9.18 -4.55 1.29
CA PHE A 300 -10.07 -5.66 1.66
C PHE A 300 -9.28 -6.78 2.32
N THR A 301 -8.15 -7.21 1.74
CA THR A 301 -7.31 -8.26 2.34
C THR A 301 -6.88 -7.87 3.75
N ALA A 302 -6.47 -6.61 3.98
CA ALA A 302 -6.12 -6.14 5.31
C ALA A 302 -7.30 -6.22 6.30
N MET A 303 -8.45 -5.67 5.91
CA MET A 303 -9.63 -5.57 6.78
C MET A 303 -10.23 -6.93 7.13
N PHE A 304 -10.32 -7.84 6.15
CA PHE A 304 -10.82 -9.20 6.37
C PHE A 304 -9.80 -10.14 7.02
N SER A 305 -8.52 -9.75 7.07
CA SER A 305 -7.50 -10.57 7.72
C SER A 305 -7.55 -10.53 9.25
N VAL A 306 -8.11 -9.46 9.81
CA VAL A 306 -8.15 -9.22 11.26
C VAL A 306 -9.61 -9.14 11.71
N PRO A 307 -10.11 -10.08 12.54
CA PRO A 307 -11.52 -10.13 12.91
C PRO A 307 -12.05 -8.86 13.60
N GLN A 308 -11.19 -8.16 14.37
CA GLN A 308 -11.58 -6.89 14.99
C GLN A 308 -11.78 -5.78 13.95
N TRP A 309 -10.91 -5.71 12.94
CA TRP A 309 -11.04 -4.77 11.83
C TRP A 309 -12.23 -5.10 10.96
N GLU A 310 -12.41 -6.35 10.57
CA GLU A 310 -13.56 -6.82 9.78
C GLU A 310 -14.89 -6.39 10.40
N LYS A 311 -15.06 -6.58 11.71
CA LYS A 311 -16.29 -6.20 12.43
C LYS A 311 -16.56 -4.70 12.37
N GLN A 312 -15.53 -3.87 12.48
CA GLN A 312 -15.70 -2.41 12.39
C GLN A 312 -15.88 -1.95 10.94
N PHE A 313 -15.13 -2.52 10.01
CA PHE A 313 -15.24 -2.26 8.58
C PHE A 313 -16.65 -2.55 8.06
N LYS A 314 -17.22 -3.72 8.39
CA LYS A 314 -18.60 -4.07 8.04
C LYS A 314 -19.63 -3.09 8.61
N LYS A 315 -19.41 -2.54 9.82
CA LYS A 315 -20.34 -1.56 10.42
C LYS A 315 -20.36 -0.22 9.69
N MET A 316 -19.28 0.13 8.98
CA MET A 316 -19.14 1.40 8.28
C MET A 316 -19.76 1.38 6.87
N PHE A 317 -19.85 0.21 6.24
CA PHE A 317 -20.61 0.08 4.99
C PHE A 317 -22.12 0.18 5.26
N LEU A 318 -22.78 1.11 4.54
CA LEU A 318 -24.22 1.41 4.60
C LEU A 318 -25.10 0.16 4.61
N THR A 319 -24.68 -0.89 3.90
CA THR A 319 -25.38 -2.17 3.78
C THR A 319 -25.61 -2.86 5.13
N TYR A 320 -24.70 -2.74 6.11
CA TYR A 320 -24.90 -3.33 7.44
C TYR A 320 -25.95 -2.57 8.27
N ARG A 321 -26.05 -1.24 8.12
CA ARG A 321 -27.11 -0.45 8.76
C ARG A 321 -28.49 -0.79 8.19
N ILE A 322 -28.58 -1.02 6.87
CA ILE A 322 -29.83 -1.39 6.19
C ILE A 322 -30.23 -2.83 6.53
N ILE A 323 -29.29 -3.79 6.50
CA ILE A 323 -29.55 -5.19 6.87
C ILE A 323 -29.91 -5.32 8.37
N LYS A 324 -29.27 -4.54 9.25
CA LYS A 324 -29.63 -4.53 10.69
C LYS A 324 -30.99 -3.88 10.93
N LYS A 325 -31.37 -2.84 10.17
CA LYS A 325 -32.74 -2.30 10.18
C LYS A 325 -33.77 -3.32 9.67
N ARG A 326 -33.45 -4.09 8.62
CA ARG A 326 -34.33 -5.16 8.09
C ARG A 326 -34.43 -6.40 8.99
N ARG A 327 -33.37 -6.75 9.73
CA ARG A 327 -33.36 -7.87 10.69
C ARG A 327 -34.00 -7.54 12.05
N ARG A 328 -34.17 -6.25 12.37
CA ARG A 328 -35.06 -5.81 13.46
C ARG A 328 -36.52 -5.93 13.00
N LYS A 329 -37.03 -7.16 12.85
CA LYS A 329 -38.45 -7.40 13.14
C LYS A 329 -38.65 -7.13 14.64
N PRO A 330 -39.82 -6.64 15.08
CA PRO A 330 -40.08 -6.39 16.50
C PRO A 330 -40.10 -7.73 17.23
N GLN A 331 -38.96 -8.13 17.81
CA GLN A 331 -38.93 -9.18 18.81
C GLN A 331 -39.40 -8.55 20.12
N LEU A 332 -40.51 -9.08 20.64
CA LEU A 332 -40.94 -8.84 22.01
C LEU A 332 -39.75 -9.00 22.95
N ALA A 333 -39.71 -8.12 23.95
CA ALA A 333 -38.67 -8.05 24.96
C ALA A 333 -38.35 -9.44 25.56
N SER A 334 -37.14 -9.94 25.32
CA SER A 334 -36.49 -10.87 26.26
C SER A 334 -35.20 -10.23 26.76
N VAL A 335 -35.26 -9.93 28.05
CA VAL A 335 -34.28 -9.31 28.94
C VAL A 335 -32.84 -9.84 28.76
N GLY A 336 -31.91 -8.95 28.39
CA GLY A 336 -30.85 -8.48 29.29
C GLY A 336 -29.75 -9.41 29.81
N THR A 337 -29.24 -10.40 29.09
CA THR A 337 -28.16 -11.27 29.63
C THR A 337 -26.80 -11.26 28.90
N ILE A 338 -26.74 -10.97 27.59
CA ILE A 338 -25.48 -11.18 26.82
C ILE A 338 -24.56 -9.94 26.79
N ASP A 339 -25.11 -8.72 26.81
CA ASP A 339 -24.29 -7.49 26.78
C ASP A 339 -23.66 -7.17 28.14
N ASN A 340 -24.27 -7.58 29.25
CA ASN A 340 -23.72 -7.39 30.60
C ASN A 340 -22.48 -8.26 30.85
N THR A 341 -22.40 -9.48 30.31
CA THR A 341 -21.26 -10.37 30.53
C THR A 341 -19.97 -9.81 29.92
N LYS A 342 -20.07 -9.22 28.71
CA LYS A 342 -18.92 -8.59 28.03
C LYS A 342 -18.46 -7.30 28.71
N LYS A 343 -19.42 -6.47 29.14
CA LYS A 343 -19.13 -5.25 29.89
C LYS A 343 -18.47 -5.58 31.23
N ASN A 344 -18.94 -6.63 31.90
CA ASN A 344 -18.35 -7.09 33.15
C ASN A 344 -16.92 -7.62 32.93
N LEU A 345 -16.66 -8.41 31.89
CA LEU A 345 -15.31 -8.89 31.57
C LEU A 345 -14.30 -7.76 31.27
N ASP A 346 -14.71 -6.72 30.53
CA ASP A 346 -13.84 -5.57 30.24
C ASP A 346 -13.59 -4.73 31.51
N VAL A 347 -14.57 -4.62 32.42
CA VAL A 347 -14.44 -3.94 33.71
C VAL A 347 -13.56 -4.73 34.67
N GLU A 348 -13.72 -6.06 34.72
CA GLU A 348 -12.92 -6.97 35.53
C GLU A 348 -11.46 -6.98 35.09
N THR A 349 -11.22 -6.99 33.78
CA THR A 349 -9.88 -6.92 33.19
C THR A 349 -9.19 -5.60 33.53
N ASN A 350 -9.91 -4.47 33.42
CA ASN A 350 -9.37 -3.16 33.79
C ASN A 350 -9.12 -3.02 35.30
N LEU A 351 -9.98 -3.61 36.14
CA LEU A 351 -9.77 -3.69 37.59
C LEU A 351 -8.52 -4.50 37.92
N TYR A 352 -8.31 -5.63 37.25
CA TYR A 352 -7.12 -6.46 37.43
C TYR A 352 -5.83 -5.70 37.07
N PHE A 353 -5.81 -4.98 35.95
CA PHE A 353 -4.65 -4.17 35.56
C PHE A 353 -4.40 -2.98 36.49
N LYS A 354 -5.46 -2.39 37.04
CA LYS A 354 -5.36 -1.31 38.01
C LYS A 354 -4.82 -1.80 39.35
N GLN A 355 -5.34 -2.92 39.86
CA GLN A 355 -4.81 -3.56 41.07
C GLN A 355 -3.36 -4.01 40.90
N LEU A 356 -2.98 -4.48 39.71
CA LEU A 356 -1.60 -4.81 39.41
C LEU A 356 -0.71 -3.55 39.43
N ALA A 357 -1.15 -2.42 38.86
CA ALA A 357 -0.40 -1.18 38.92
C ALA A 357 -0.24 -0.65 40.36
N ASP A 358 -1.30 -0.75 41.17
CA ASP A 358 -1.32 -0.30 42.56
C ASP A 358 -0.49 -1.19 43.50
N SER A 359 -0.26 -2.46 43.14
CA SER A 359 0.57 -3.41 43.91
C SER A 359 2.08 -3.34 43.63
N TRP A 360 2.50 -2.50 42.67
CA TRP A 360 3.90 -2.29 42.29
C TRP A 360 4.46 -0.93 42.76
N ILE A 361 3.67 -0.16 43.52
CA ILE A 361 4.09 0.96 44.39
C ILE A 361 4.11 0.43 45.82
#